data_AF-A0A7Y7QGJ6-F1
#
_entry.id   AF-A0A7Y7QGJ6-F1
#
_cell.length_a   1.000
_cell.length_b   1.000
_cell.length_c   1.000
_cell.angle_alpha   90.00
_cell.angle_beta   90.00
_cell.angle_gamma   90.00
#
_symmetry.space_group_name_H-M   'P 1'
#
loop_
_entity.id
_entity.type
_entity.pdbx_description
1 polymer ?
#
loop_
_entity_poly.entity_id
_entity_poly.type
_entity_poly.pdbx_seq_one_letter_code
_entity_poly.pdbx_strand_id
1 'polypeptide(L)' 'MAKADFETLVARLGDLREAARRLADEDYISARYKGYSSEGLTLEEVLVKLETTEHEIAKLEQALERLADEE' A
#
# COMPACT_ATOMS: atom_id res chain seq x y z
N MET A 1 -21.41 -5.76 -14.13
CA MET A 1 -20.87 -5.24 -12.85
C MET A 1 -19.40 -5.58 -12.68
N ALA A 2 -18.97 -6.83 -12.93
CA ALA A 2 -17.58 -7.29 -12.80
C ALA A 2 -16.48 -6.32 -13.30
N LYS A 3 -16.61 -5.77 -14.51
CA LYS A 3 -15.59 -4.85 -15.07
C LYS A 3 -15.38 -3.56 -14.25
N ALA A 4 -16.46 -2.94 -13.76
CA ALA A 4 -16.35 -1.70 -12.98
C ALA A 4 -15.73 -1.95 -11.59
N ASP A 5 -16.04 -3.09 -11.00
CA ASP A 5 -15.44 -3.53 -9.73
C ASP A 5 -13.95 -3.85 -9.92
N PHE A 6 -13.58 -4.52 -11.02
CA PHE A 6 -12.19 -4.80 -11.37
C PHE A 6 -11.35 -3.54 -11.57
N GLU A 7 -11.82 -2.59 -12.39
CA GLU A 7 -11.13 -1.31 -12.60
C GLU A 7 -10.94 -0.52 -11.29
N THR A 8 -11.95 -0.56 -10.40
CA THR A 8 -11.87 0.06 -9.06
C THR A 8 -10.80 -0.59 -8.18
N LEU A 9 -10.71 -1.92 -8.18
CA LEU A 9 -9.71 -2.65 -7.40
C LEU A 9 -8.30 -2.42 -7.94
N VAL A 10 -8.12 -2.34 -9.26
CA VAL A 10 -6.84 -2.00 -9.90
C VAL A 10 -6.39 -0.59 -9.53
N ALA A 11 -7.29 0.39 -9.57
CA ALA A 11 -6.97 1.77 -9.17
C ALA A 11 -6.52 1.82 -7.71
N ARG A 12 -7.26 1.16 -6.81
CA ARG A 12 -6.92 1.11 -5.38
C ARG A 12 -5.59 0.39 -5.11
N LEU A 13 -5.29 -0.67 -5.86
CA LEU A 13 -3.99 -1.34 -5.79
C LEU A 13 -2.84 -0.40 -6.20
N GLY A 14 -3.06 0.43 -7.23
CA GLY A 14 -2.11 1.47 -7.63
C GLY A 14 -1.83 2.47 -6.51
N ASP A 15 -2.89 2.98 -5.87
CA ASP A 15 -2.77 3.95 -4.77
C ASP A 15 -1.98 3.36 -3.58
N LEU A 16 -2.25 2.11 -3.21
CA LEU A 16 -1.57 1.45 -2.11
C LEU A 16 -0.10 1.17 -2.42
N ARG A 17 0.22 0.77 -3.65
CA ARG A 17 1.62 0.55 -4.07
C ARG A 17 2.42 1.84 -4.02
N GLU A 18 1.84 2.96 -4.45
CA GLU A 18 2.49 4.26 -4.34
C GLU A 18 2.62 4.70 -2.87
N ALA A 19 1.63 4.42 -2.02
CA ALA A 19 1.74 4.67 -0.59
C ALA A 19 2.85 3.84 0.07
N ALA A 20 2.94 2.54 -0.23
CA ALA A 20 4.01 1.66 0.26
C ALA A 20 5.38 2.15 -0.18
N ARG A 21 5.51 2.57 -1.44
CA ARG A 21 6.75 3.15 -1.98
C ARG A 21 7.17 4.41 -1.23
N ARG A 22 6.25 5.37 -1.00
CA ARG A 22 6.57 6.58 -0.21
C ARG A 22 6.98 6.24 1.23
N LEU A 23 6.28 5.29 1.87
CA LEU A 23 6.61 4.83 3.21
C LEU A 23 8.04 4.25 3.27
N ALA A 24 8.43 3.44 2.28
CA ALA A 24 9.74 2.79 2.22
C ALA A 24 10.89 3.71 1.78
N ASP A 25 10.66 4.53 0.76
CA ASP A 25 11.70 5.33 0.11
C ASP A 25 11.91 6.70 0.78
N GLU A 26 10.85 7.27 1.37
CA GLU A 26 10.88 8.63 1.92
C GLU A 26 10.72 8.61 3.45
N ASP A 27 9.59 8.11 3.95
CA ASP A 27 9.25 8.24 5.36
C ASP A 27 10.15 7.38 6.25
N TYR A 28 10.47 6.16 5.82
CA TYR A 28 11.38 5.26 6.54
C TYR A 28 12.78 5.87 6.65
N ILE A 29 13.30 6.40 5.54
CA ILE A 29 14.61 7.04 5.51
C ILE A 29 14.60 8.28 6.43
N SER A 30 13.59 9.14 6.31
CA SER A 30 13.47 10.31 7.16
C SER A 30 13.37 9.93 8.64
N ALA A 31 12.47 9.02 9.01
CA ALA A 31 12.29 8.59 10.40
C ALA A 31 13.53 7.92 10.97
N ARG A 32 14.24 7.11 10.18
CA ARG A 32 15.48 6.45 10.59
C ARG A 32 16.60 7.44 10.89
N TYR A 33 16.75 8.50 10.11
CA TYR A 33 17.87 9.44 10.26
C TYR A 33 17.54 10.70 11.06
N LYS A 34 16.27 11.15 11.06
CA LYS A 34 15.81 12.38 11.70
C LYS A 34 14.92 12.13 12.91
N GLY A 35 14.57 10.88 13.21
CA GLY A 35 13.65 10.48 14.27
C GLY A 35 12.18 10.49 13.85
N TYR A 36 11.83 11.27 12.83
CA TYR A 36 10.45 11.41 12.33
C TYR A 36 10.38 11.49 10.80
N SER A 37 9.26 11.05 10.23
CA SER A 37 8.94 11.21 8.82
C SER A 37 8.49 12.65 8.48
N SER A 38 8.25 12.93 7.20
CA SER A 38 7.67 14.19 6.73
C SER A 38 6.32 14.51 7.37
N GLU A 39 5.55 13.47 7.68
CA GLU A 39 4.24 13.57 8.32
C GLU A 39 4.32 13.49 9.86
N GLY A 40 5.53 13.50 10.43
CA GLY A 40 5.74 13.47 11.87
C GLY A 40 5.65 12.07 12.50
N LEU A 41 5.68 11.00 11.69
CA LEU A 41 5.60 9.63 12.17
C LEU A 41 6.95 9.16 12.69
N THR A 42 6.95 8.42 13.79
CA THR A 42 8.13 7.68 14.27
C THR A 42 8.47 6.52 13.33
N LEU A 43 9.69 5.98 13.47
CA LEU A 43 10.12 4.83 12.68
C LEU A 43 9.19 3.61 12.87
N GLU A 44 8.73 3.37 14.09
CA GLU A 44 7.81 2.27 14.40
C GLU A 44 6.47 2.45 13.70
N GLU A 45 5.90 3.66 13.74
CA GLU A 45 4.65 3.98 13.05
C GLU A 45 4.77 3.85 11.53
N VAL A 46 5.91 4.24 10.95
CA VAL A 46 6.17 4.04 9.51
C VAL A 46 6.20 2.54 9.17
N LEU A 47 6.89 1.73 9.98
CA LEU A 47 6.96 0.28 9.76
C LEU A 47 5.59 -0.40 9.89
N VAL A 48 4.80 -0.04 10.90
CA VAL A 48 3.43 -0.56 11.09
C VAL A 48 2.53 -0.17 9.91
N LYS A 49 2.62 1.08 9.45
CA LYS A 49 1.87 1.52 8.27
C LYS A 49 2.31 0.77 7.01
N LEU A 50 3.60 0.56 6.83
CA LEU A 50 4.13 -0.18 5.68
C LEU A 50 3.62 -1.63 5.69
N GLU A 51 3.74 -2.34 6.82
CA GLU A 51 3.23 -3.71 6.97
C GLU A 51 1.72 -3.81 6.71
N THR A 52 0.95 -2.85 7.23
CA THR A 52 -0.50 -2.79 7.00
C THR A 52 -0.82 -2.56 5.52
N THR A 53 -0.10 -1.63 4.88
CA THR A 53 -0.27 -1.33 3.44
C THR A 53 0.06 -2.55 2.58
N GLU A 54 1.15 -3.26 2.88
CA GLU A 54 1.55 -4.47 2.16
C GLU A 54 0.52 -5.61 2.33
N HIS A 55 -0.05 -5.77 3.53
CA HIS A 55 -1.14 -6.72 3.76
C HIS A 55 -2.41 -6.38 2.95
N GLU A 56 -2.74 -5.09 2.81
CA GLU A 56 -3.88 -4.67 1.99
C GLU A 56 -3.63 -4.91 0.49
N ILE A 57 -2.40 -4.66 0.02
CA ILE A 57 -1.96 -4.98 -1.34
C ILE A 57 -2.16 -6.47 -1.62
N ALA A 58 -1.65 -7.35 -0.75
CA ALA A 58 -1.76 -8.80 -0.94
C ALA A 58 -3.23 -9.27 -1.00
N LYS A 59 -4.11 -8.70 -0.17
CA LYS A 59 -5.55 -9.01 -0.20
C LYS A 59 -6.21 -8.59 -1.50
N LEU A 60 -5.85 -7.41 -2.03
CA LEU A 60 -6.37 -6.92 -3.31
C LEU A 60 -5.86 -7.72 -4.49
N GLU A 61 -4.57 -8.09 -4.49
CA GLU A 61 -3.99 -8.96 -5.52
C GLU A 61 -4.73 -10.31 -5.57
N GLN A 62 -4.97 -10.94 -4.41
CA GLN A 62 -5.78 -12.18 -4.34
C GLN A 62 -7.23 -11.99 -4.78
N ALA A 63 -7.81 -10.80 -4.60
CA ALA A 63 -9.17 -10.52 -5.08
C ALA A 63 -9.20 -10.34 -6.59
N LEU A 64 -8.20 -9.67 -7.15
CA LEU A 64 -8.03 -9.45 -8.59
C LEU A 64 -7.75 -10.76 -9.32
N GLU A 65 -6.90 -11.63 -8.77
CA GLU A 65 -6.65 -12.98 -9.33
C GLU A 65 -7.94 -13.79 -9.42
N ARG A 66 -8.72 -13.84 -8.32
CA ARG A 66 -10.02 -14.55 -8.31
C ARG A 66 -11.01 -13.99 -9.33
N LEU A 67 -11.06 -12.68 -9.49
CA LEU A 67 -11.94 -12.04 -10.48
C LEU A 67 -11.49 -12.32 -11.92
N ALA A 68 -10.18 -12.36 -12.18
CA ALA A 68 -9.63 -12.65 -13.49
C ALA A 68 -9.84 -14.11 -13.91
N ASP A 69 -9.83 -15.04 -12.95
CA ASP A 69 -10.12 -16.46 -13.18
C ASP A 69 -11.63 -16.73 -13.42
N GLU A 70 -12.51 -15.79 -13.05
CA GLU A 70 -13.97 -15.88 -13.21
C GLU A 70 -14.51 -15.26 -14.52
N GLU A 71 -13.67 -14.55 -15.30
CA GLU A 71 -13.99 -14.02 -16.65
C GLU A 71 -13.71 -15.01 -17.79
#